data_AF-A0A960XDM0-F1
#
_entry.id   AF-A0A960XDM0-F1
#
_cell.length_a   1.000
_cell.length_b   1.000
_cell.length_c   1.000
_cell.angle_alpha   90.00
_cell.angle_beta   90.00
_cell.angle_gamma   90.00
#
_symmetry.space_group_name_H-M   'P 1'
#
loop_
_entity.id
_entity.type
_entity.pdbx_description
1 polymer ?
#
loop_
_entity_poly.entity_id
_entity_poly.type
_entity_poly.pdbx_seq_one_letter_code
_entity_poly.pdbx_strand_id
1 'polypeptide(L)'
;PTMVRLKEELETLNLFIERLTVLRKELSESQELMWVRHKGKLFRRLSKLGDQLFALRKEKMETMARLYEEAVDNFVSTNFPNNVPKGPHKNLIREIQRLQAISRVLMHSDVYRRTRLKLSACWDRIRESEKEKKAEDEQNRVKYAENLAPFLEKVETLDKEFQEGKKDVAACHEEMKKIERESQSKELGFREKKELKQRLFQMKRVIDQRLEKEREAAQKQHQLNEEKRKETFDKFCQKVEEVIQKGEQLDEQKEVLEQEVGTLKLTKTEKLFVQRLMNQLKEKIISQHEAALLQLPDDQKQALDQLKTLLDEKQEWRQQIKSEVDALKKLNSGSGLDFEKAIEIRQLLDEEEHKLITIDEAIADIEQRISTIKQNHR
;
A
#
# COMPACT_ATOMS: atom_id res chain seq x y z
N PRO A 1 1.68 -44.72 -30.99
CA PRO A 1 2.41 -45.98 -30.65
C PRO A 1 2.43 -46.99 -31.81
N THR A 2 1.27 -47.34 -32.37
CA THR A 2 1.15 -48.40 -33.39
C THR A 2 1.78 -48.03 -34.74
N MET A 3 1.56 -46.81 -35.24
CA MET A 3 2.18 -46.33 -36.49
C MET A 3 3.70 -46.12 -36.38
N VAL A 4 4.20 -45.74 -35.20
CA VAL A 4 5.66 -45.56 -34.97
C VAL A 4 6.37 -46.91 -35.01
N ARG A 5 5.80 -47.91 -34.34
CA ARG A 5 6.33 -49.28 -34.38
C ARG A 5 6.27 -49.89 -35.79
N LEU A 6 5.16 -49.69 -36.51
CA LEU A 6 5.04 -50.14 -37.91
C LEU A 6 6.09 -49.46 -38.81
N LYS A 7 6.38 -48.18 -38.57
CA LYS A 7 7.43 -47.45 -39.27
C LYS A 7 8.81 -48.09 -39.03
N GLU A 8 9.17 -48.37 -37.78
CA GLU A 8 10.44 -49.01 -37.42
C GLU A 8 10.55 -50.43 -38.01
N GLU A 9 9.46 -51.20 -37.98
CA GLU A 9 9.38 -52.53 -38.61
C GLU A 9 9.59 -52.44 -40.13
N LEU A 10 8.97 -51.46 -40.80
CA LEU A 10 9.14 -51.22 -42.23
C LEU A 10 10.56 -50.77 -42.60
N GLU A 11 11.17 -49.90 -41.80
CA GLU A 11 12.58 -49.49 -41.97
C GLU A 11 13.53 -50.70 -41.84
N THR A 12 13.29 -51.55 -40.85
CA THR A 12 14.06 -52.79 -40.65
C THR A 12 13.88 -53.76 -41.82
N LEU A 13 12.66 -53.92 -42.33
CA LEU A 13 12.39 -54.76 -43.51
C LEU A 13 13.07 -54.21 -44.77
N ASN A 14 13.10 -52.89 -44.97
CA ASN A 14 13.82 -52.26 -46.07
C ASN A 14 15.33 -52.57 -45.98
N LEU A 15 15.93 -52.46 -44.80
CA LEU A 15 17.35 -52.80 -44.57
C LEU A 15 17.64 -54.27 -44.90
N PHE A 16 16.76 -55.20 -44.48
CA PHE A 16 16.94 -56.62 -44.81
C PHE A 16 16.79 -56.90 -46.31
N ILE A 17 15.87 -56.23 -46.99
CA ILE A 17 15.69 -56.33 -48.45
C ILE A 17 16.92 -55.78 -49.19
N GLU A 18 17.46 -54.64 -48.75
CA GLU A 18 18.70 -54.08 -49.29
C GLU A 18 19.88 -55.04 -49.09
N ARG A 19 20.06 -55.57 -47.87
CA ARG A 19 21.13 -56.54 -47.59
C ARG A 19 20.96 -57.81 -48.40
N LEU A 20 19.73 -58.30 -48.58
CA LEU A 20 19.44 -59.48 -49.41
C LEU A 20 19.78 -59.21 -50.89
N THR A 21 19.52 -58.00 -51.38
CA THR A 21 19.87 -57.58 -52.74
C THR A 21 21.39 -57.54 -52.92
N VAL A 22 22.12 -56.99 -51.94
CA VAL A 22 23.59 -56.97 -51.92
C VAL A 22 24.15 -58.40 -51.89
N LEU A 23 23.65 -59.27 -51.00
CA LEU A 23 24.09 -60.67 -50.92
C LEU A 23 23.80 -61.45 -52.22
N ARG A 24 22.68 -61.18 -52.90
CA ARG A 24 22.40 -61.78 -54.23
C ARG A 24 23.39 -61.30 -55.28
N LYS A 25 23.81 -60.04 -55.23
CA LYS A 25 24.81 -59.46 -56.14
C LYS A 25 26.20 -60.04 -55.88
N GLU A 26 26.64 -60.06 -54.62
CA GLU A 26 27.91 -60.67 -54.17
C GLU A 26 27.98 -62.17 -54.57
N LEU A 27 26.90 -62.93 -54.35
CA LEU A 27 26.82 -64.34 -54.74
C LEU A 27 26.88 -64.52 -56.27
N SER A 28 26.36 -63.56 -57.03
CA SER A 28 26.40 -63.58 -58.50
C SER A 28 27.84 -63.38 -59.00
N GLU A 29 28.56 -62.42 -58.41
CA GLU A 29 29.93 -62.02 -58.72
C GLU A 29 30.99 -63.03 -58.25
N SER A 30 30.72 -63.84 -57.22
CA SER A 30 31.63 -64.91 -56.79
C SER A 30 31.64 -66.06 -57.82
N GLN A 31 32.42 -65.95 -58.89
CA GLN A 31 32.53 -66.94 -59.96
C GLN A 31 33.54 -68.07 -59.65
N GLU A 32 34.52 -67.87 -58.77
CA GLU A 32 35.66 -68.81 -58.64
C GLU A 32 35.69 -69.68 -57.37
N LEU A 33 34.91 -69.38 -56.33
CA LEU A 33 35.07 -70.00 -54.99
C LEU A 33 33.96 -70.97 -54.55
N MET A 34 32.91 -71.19 -55.35
CA MET A 34 31.79 -72.08 -54.97
C MET A 34 31.35 -73.00 -56.10
N TRP A 35 31.27 -74.30 -55.79
CA TRP A 35 30.61 -75.29 -56.65
C TRP A 35 29.19 -74.84 -57.03
N VAL A 36 28.86 -74.88 -58.32
CA VAL A 36 27.59 -74.41 -58.93
C VAL A 36 26.35 -74.91 -58.18
N ARG A 37 26.38 -76.15 -57.67
CA ARG A 37 25.30 -76.76 -56.88
C ARG A 37 25.03 -76.05 -55.55
N HIS A 38 26.07 -75.57 -54.86
CA HIS A 38 25.95 -74.83 -53.61
C HIS A 38 25.43 -73.41 -53.85
N LYS A 39 25.94 -72.74 -54.90
CA LYS A 39 25.46 -71.44 -55.37
C LYS A 39 23.95 -71.47 -55.70
N GLY A 40 23.49 -72.49 -56.44
CA GLY A 40 22.06 -72.67 -56.74
C GLY A 40 21.18 -73.00 -55.52
N LYS A 41 21.73 -73.63 -54.47
CA LYS A 41 21.01 -73.85 -53.20
C LYS A 41 20.88 -72.55 -52.40
N LEU A 42 21.94 -71.73 -52.37
CA LEU A 42 21.94 -70.43 -51.71
C LEU A 42 21.02 -69.42 -52.41
N PHE A 43 21.04 -69.34 -53.75
CA PHE A 43 20.09 -68.52 -54.50
C PHE A 43 18.64 -68.91 -54.21
N ARG A 44 18.30 -70.20 -54.22
CA ARG A 44 16.94 -70.64 -53.88
C ARG A 44 16.52 -70.27 -52.46
N ARG A 45 17.45 -70.28 -51.50
CA ARG A 45 17.18 -69.83 -50.13
C ARG A 45 17.00 -68.31 -50.05
N LEU A 46 17.86 -67.54 -50.71
CA LEU A 46 17.73 -66.07 -50.80
C LEU A 46 16.48 -65.65 -51.60
N SER A 47 16.04 -66.43 -52.57
CA SER A 47 14.77 -66.23 -53.28
C SER A 47 13.59 -66.39 -52.34
N LYS A 48 13.49 -67.54 -51.65
CA LYS A 48 12.43 -67.80 -50.66
C LYS A 48 12.38 -66.75 -49.55
N LEU A 49 13.53 -66.36 -49.01
CA LEU A 49 13.61 -65.29 -47.99
C LEU A 49 13.16 -63.95 -48.57
N GLY A 50 13.53 -63.64 -49.82
CA GLY A 50 13.08 -62.44 -50.51
C GLY A 50 11.56 -62.43 -50.67
N ASP A 51 10.96 -63.50 -51.17
CA ASP A 51 9.52 -63.59 -51.40
C ASP A 51 8.72 -63.37 -50.09
N GLN A 52 9.20 -63.94 -48.98
CA GLN A 52 8.63 -63.72 -47.65
C GLN A 52 8.79 -62.27 -47.18
N LEU A 53 9.97 -61.68 -47.32
CA LEU A 53 10.24 -60.30 -46.89
C LEU A 53 9.46 -59.27 -47.73
N PHE A 54 9.35 -59.46 -49.04
CA PHE A 54 8.58 -58.58 -49.92
C PHE A 54 7.08 -58.68 -49.65
N ALA A 55 6.54 -59.88 -49.42
CA ALA A 55 5.14 -60.08 -49.04
C ALA A 55 4.82 -59.38 -47.70
N LEU A 56 5.68 -59.58 -46.69
CA LEU A 56 5.51 -58.97 -45.37
C LEU A 56 5.63 -57.45 -45.42
N ARG A 57 6.58 -56.91 -46.20
CA ARG A 57 6.69 -55.46 -46.44
C ARG A 57 5.42 -54.90 -47.07
N LYS A 58 4.86 -55.59 -48.07
CA LYS A 58 3.63 -55.15 -48.74
C LYS A 58 2.45 -55.09 -47.78
N GLU A 59 2.23 -56.14 -47.01
CA GLU A 59 1.16 -56.20 -45.99
C GLU A 59 1.29 -55.07 -44.95
N LYS A 60 2.51 -54.85 -44.45
CA LYS A 60 2.81 -53.79 -43.48
C LYS A 60 2.64 -52.40 -44.07
N MET A 61 3.01 -52.20 -45.34
CA MET A 61 2.80 -50.94 -46.07
C MET A 61 1.32 -50.64 -46.27
N GLU A 62 0.51 -51.63 -46.65
CA GLU A 62 -0.94 -51.49 -46.81
C GLU A 62 -1.62 -51.15 -45.47
N THR A 63 -1.21 -51.83 -44.40
CA THR A 63 -1.69 -51.55 -43.03
C THR A 63 -1.32 -50.13 -42.60
N MET A 64 -0.07 -49.71 -42.84
CA MET A 64 0.40 -48.36 -42.51
C MET A 64 -0.34 -47.30 -43.33
N ALA A 65 -0.60 -47.56 -44.61
CA ALA A 65 -1.33 -46.64 -45.48
C ALA A 65 -2.76 -46.41 -44.98
N ARG A 66 -3.48 -47.47 -44.62
CA ARG A 66 -4.83 -47.38 -44.08
C ARG A 66 -4.89 -46.61 -42.76
N LEU A 67 -4.04 -46.97 -41.79
CA LEU A 67 -4.00 -46.29 -40.49
C LEU A 67 -3.64 -44.82 -40.61
N TYR A 68 -2.75 -44.48 -41.54
CA TYR A 68 -2.35 -43.11 -41.79
C TYR A 68 -3.47 -42.29 -42.45
N GLU A 69 -4.19 -42.86 -43.42
CA GLU A 69 -5.35 -42.21 -44.03
C GLU A 69 -6.45 -41.93 -42.99
N GLU A 70 -6.81 -42.93 -42.17
CA GLU A 70 -7.77 -42.77 -41.08
C GLU A 70 -7.31 -41.70 -40.07
N ALA A 71 -6.01 -41.66 -39.73
CA ALA A 71 -5.47 -40.65 -38.83
C ALA A 71 -5.54 -39.23 -39.38
N VAL A 72 -5.25 -39.06 -40.68
CA VAL A 72 -5.37 -37.75 -41.36
C VAL A 72 -6.83 -37.32 -41.43
N ASP A 73 -7.76 -38.22 -41.75
CA ASP A 73 -9.18 -37.88 -41.83
C ASP A 73 -9.78 -37.57 -40.46
N ASN A 74 -9.37 -38.28 -39.41
CA ASN A 74 -9.72 -37.95 -38.03
C ASN A 74 -9.15 -36.59 -37.61
N PHE A 75 -7.91 -36.29 -38.00
CA PHE A 75 -7.30 -34.98 -37.73
C PHE A 75 -8.07 -33.84 -38.41
N VAL A 76 -8.41 -34.00 -39.69
CA VAL A 76 -9.13 -32.98 -40.46
C VAL A 76 -10.54 -32.78 -39.91
N SER A 77 -11.30 -33.85 -39.67
CA SER A 77 -12.66 -33.76 -39.14
C SER A 77 -12.72 -33.14 -37.74
N THR A 78 -11.76 -33.47 -36.87
CA THR A 78 -11.73 -32.97 -35.48
C THR A 78 -11.29 -31.51 -35.40
N ASN A 79 -10.27 -31.13 -36.16
CA ASN A 79 -9.62 -29.82 -36.02
C ASN A 79 -10.06 -28.79 -37.06
N PHE A 80 -10.75 -29.21 -38.13
CA PHE A 80 -11.26 -28.32 -39.17
C PHE A 80 -12.75 -28.56 -39.47
N PRO A 81 -13.64 -28.54 -38.46
CA PRO A 81 -15.08 -28.60 -38.73
C PRO A 81 -15.47 -27.41 -39.61
N ASN A 82 -16.20 -27.68 -40.70
CA ASN A 82 -16.60 -26.67 -41.69
C ASN A 82 -15.45 -25.84 -42.27
N ASN A 83 -14.25 -26.42 -42.36
CA ASN A 83 -13.04 -25.77 -42.88
C ASN A 83 -12.45 -24.65 -42.01
N VAL A 84 -12.93 -24.47 -40.76
CA VAL A 84 -12.40 -23.46 -39.84
C VAL A 84 -11.45 -24.11 -38.84
N PRO A 85 -10.21 -23.62 -38.66
CA PRO A 85 -9.26 -24.18 -37.71
C PRO A 85 -9.76 -24.02 -36.27
N LYS A 86 -9.96 -25.14 -35.58
CA LYS A 86 -10.39 -25.19 -34.18
C LYS A 86 -9.17 -25.34 -33.28
N GLY A 87 -8.94 -24.34 -32.43
CA GLY A 87 -7.90 -24.35 -31.40
C GLY A 87 -6.62 -23.57 -31.77
N PRO A 88 -5.56 -23.69 -30.95
CA PRO A 88 -4.34 -22.92 -31.15
C PRO A 88 -3.60 -23.30 -32.44
N HIS A 89 -3.41 -22.33 -33.34
CA HIS A 89 -2.79 -22.55 -34.65
C HIS A 89 -1.40 -23.21 -34.55
N LYS A 90 -0.60 -22.86 -33.53
CA LYS A 90 0.72 -23.47 -33.27
C LYS A 90 0.65 -24.99 -33.04
N ASN A 91 -0.40 -25.47 -32.38
CA ASN A 91 -0.56 -26.90 -32.11
C ASN A 91 -0.97 -27.64 -33.38
N LEU A 92 -1.87 -27.04 -34.17
CA LEU A 92 -2.27 -27.59 -35.47
C LEU A 92 -1.09 -27.69 -36.45
N ILE A 93 -0.24 -26.66 -36.50
CA ILE A 93 0.99 -26.66 -37.32
C ILE A 93 1.92 -27.80 -36.94
N ARG A 94 2.17 -28.00 -35.63
CA ARG A 94 3.03 -29.09 -35.14
C ARG A 94 2.46 -30.45 -35.50
N GLU A 95 1.15 -30.63 -35.41
CA GLU A 95 0.50 -31.89 -35.72
C GLU A 95 0.52 -32.19 -37.24
N ILE A 96 0.30 -31.17 -38.08
CA ILE A 96 0.49 -31.30 -39.54
C ILE A 96 1.93 -31.73 -39.87
N GLN A 97 2.93 -31.11 -39.24
CA GLN A 97 4.34 -31.48 -39.46
C GLN A 97 4.64 -32.92 -39.02
N ARG A 98 4.05 -33.40 -37.92
CA ARG A 98 4.18 -34.79 -37.47
C ARG A 98 3.57 -35.77 -38.46
N LEU A 99 2.36 -35.50 -38.95
CA LEU A 99 1.70 -36.33 -39.96
C LEU A 99 2.51 -36.35 -41.27
N GLN A 100 3.02 -35.19 -41.70
CA GLN A 100 3.92 -35.10 -42.86
C GLN A 100 5.20 -35.90 -42.66
N ALA A 101 5.80 -35.92 -41.46
CA ALA A 101 6.99 -36.72 -41.19
C ALA A 101 6.73 -38.23 -41.30
N ILE A 102 5.59 -38.71 -40.81
CA ILE A 102 5.16 -40.11 -40.90
C ILE A 102 4.90 -40.51 -42.35
N SER A 103 4.30 -39.61 -43.13
CA SER A 103 3.94 -39.85 -44.53
C SER A 103 5.13 -40.17 -45.45
N ARG A 104 6.36 -39.81 -45.07
CA ARG A 104 7.58 -40.09 -45.87
C ARG A 104 7.78 -41.58 -46.15
N VAL A 105 7.36 -42.47 -45.25
CA VAL A 105 7.45 -43.92 -45.45
C VAL A 105 6.50 -44.41 -46.55
N LEU A 106 5.42 -43.66 -46.78
CA LEU A 106 4.39 -43.97 -47.78
C LEU A 106 4.60 -43.21 -49.10
N MET A 107 5.78 -42.62 -49.34
CA MET A 107 6.03 -41.68 -50.45
C MET A 107 5.57 -42.16 -51.84
N HIS A 108 5.68 -43.47 -52.11
CA HIS A 108 5.32 -44.06 -53.40
C HIS A 108 3.85 -44.54 -53.48
N SER A 109 3.05 -44.35 -52.43
CA SER A 109 1.64 -44.73 -52.37
C SER A 109 0.73 -43.59 -52.81
N ASP A 110 -0.40 -43.90 -53.45
CA ASP A 110 -1.45 -42.93 -53.75
C ASP A 110 -2.02 -42.25 -52.50
N VAL A 111 -1.98 -42.96 -51.36
CA VAL A 111 -2.41 -42.43 -50.06
C VAL A 111 -1.57 -41.23 -49.66
N TYR A 112 -0.26 -41.24 -49.94
CA TYR A 112 0.62 -40.10 -49.68
C TYR A 112 0.20 -38.87 -50.46
N ARG A 113 -0.11 -39.01 -51.75
CA ARG A 113 -0.53 -37.89 -52.60
C ARG A 113 -1.83 -37.26 -52.10
N ARG A 114 -2.83 -38.08 -51.77
CA ARG A 114 -4.15 -37.62 -51.30
C ARG A 114 -4.07 -36.92 -49.94
N THR A 115 -3.42 -37.56 -48.97
CA THR A 115 -3.26 -37.02 -47.61
C THR A 115 -2.37 -35.77 -47.58
N ARG A 116 -1.32 -35.70 -48.40
CA ARG A 116 -0.48 -34.51 -48.54
C ARG A 116 -1.28 -33.30 -49.03
N LEU A 117 -2.15 -33.48 -50.01
CA LEU A 117 -3.05 -32.41 -50.49
C LEU A 117 -4.00 -31.95 -49.39
N LYS A 118 -4.62 -32.88 -48.65
CA LYS A 118 -5.49 -32.56 -47.51
C LYS A 118 -4.76 -31.75 -46.42
N LEU A 119 -3.55 -32.17 -46.05
CA LEU A 119 -2.73 -31.47 -45.05
C LEU A 119 -2.24 -30.10 -45.54
N SER A 120 -1.93 -29.96 -46.83
CA SER A 120 -1.58 -28.66 -47.42
C SER A 120 -2.76 -27.69 -47.38
N ALA A 121 -3.96 -28.15 -47.73
CA ALA A 121 -5.17 -27.33 -47.64
C ALA A 121 -5.45 -26.89 -46.20
N CYS A 122 -5.20 -27.75 -45.21
CA CYS A 122 -5.31 -27.38 -43.80
C CYS A 122 -4.29 -26.31 -43.39
N TRP A 123 -3.06 -26.42 -43.89
CA TRP A 123 -2.00 -25.43 -43.66
C TRP A 123 -2.36 -24.05 -44.23
N ASP A 124 -2.86 -24.01 -45.47
CA ASP A 124 -3.24 -22.77 -46.14
C ASP A 124 -4.36 -22.06 -45.37
N ARG A 125 -5.34 -22.81 -44.86
CA ARG A 125 -6.43 -22.28 -44.02
C ARG A 125 -5.97 -21.71 -42.69
N ILE A 126 -5.00 -22.36 -42.02
CA ILE A 126 -4.40 -21.79 -40.81
C ILE A 126 -3.76 -20.45 -41.15
N ARG A 127 -3.05 -20.37 -42.29
CA ARG A 127 -2.37 -19.16 -42.74
C ARG A 127 -3.35 -18.03 -43.09
N GLU A 128 -4.46 -18.34 -43.73
CA GLU A 128 -5.54 -17.39 -44.02
C GLU A 128 -6.15 -16.86 -42.72
N SER A 129 -6.51 -17.74 -41.78
CA SER A 129 -7.04 -17.33 -40.47
C SER A 129 -6.03 -16.50 -39.67
N GLU A 130 -4.72 -16.77 -39.76
CA GLU A 130 -3.69 -15.90 -39.14
C GLU A 130 -3.62 -14.51 -39.79
N LYS A 131 -3.79 -14.43 -41.11
CA LYS A 131 -3.82 -13.14 -41.81
C LYS A 131 -5.05 -12.34 -41.44
N GLU A 132 -6.22 -12.98 -41.37
CA GLU A 132 -7.48 -12.36 -40.94
C GLU A 132 -7.38 -11.84 -39.51
N LYS A 133 -6.90 -12.67 -38.57
CA LYS A 133 -6.68 -12.24 -37.18
C LYS A 133 -5.71 -11.07 -37.08
N LYS A 134 -4.61 -11.09 -37.84
CA LYS A 134 -3.67 -9.95 -37.86
C LYS A 134 -4.28 -8.68 -38.44
N ALA A 135 -5.11 -8.81 -39.49
CA ALA A 135 -5.80 -7.67 -40.06
C ALA A 135 -6.85 -7.11 -39.10
N GLU A 136 -7.59 -7.97 -38.41
CA GLU A 136 -8.55 -7.61 -37.37
C GLU A 136 -7.86 -6.94 -36.17
N ASP A 137 -6.74 -7.49 -35.70
CA ASP A 137 -5.93 -6.92 -34.62
C ASP A 137 -5.41 -5.52 -34.99
N GLU A 138 -4.95 -5.31 -36.23
CA GLU A 138 -4.49 -4.00 -36.69
C GLU A 138 -5.65 -3.01 -36.83
N GLN A 139 -6.80 -3.43 -37.37
CA GLN A 139 -7.99 -2.59 -37.42
C GLN A 139 -8.47 -2.21 -36.01
N ASN A 140 -8.49 -3.16 -35.09
CA ASN A 140 -8.86 -2.91 -33.70
C ASN A 140 -7.86 -2.00 -33.01
N ARG A 141 -6.56 -2.14 -33.27
CA ARG A 141 -5.53 -1.23 -32.77
C ARG A 141 -5.72 0.19 -33.25
N VAL A 142 -6.04 0.39 -34.53
CA VAL A 142 -6.35 1.73 -35.08
C VAL A 142 -7.59 2.30 -34.39
N LYS A 143 -8.67 1.53 -34.27
CA LYS A 143 -9.89 1.95 -33.54
C LYS A 143 -9.59 2.29 -32.07
N TYR A 144 -8.75 1.52 -31.40
CA TYR A 144 -8.37 1.77 -30.00
C TYR A 144 -7.54 3.05 -29.87
N ALA A 145 -6.63 3.33 -30.80
CA ALA A 145 -5.87 4.56 -30.84
C ALA A 145 -6.75 5.79 -31.12
N GLU A 146 -7.68 5.69 -32.07
CA GLU A 146 -8.68 6.73 -32.37
C GLU A 146 -9.59 6.99 -31.16
N ASN A 147 -10.00 5.93 -30.44
CA ASN A 147 -10.80 6.06 -29.23
C ASN A 147 -10.02 6.65 -28.06
N LEU A 148 -8.69 6.48 -28.00
CA LEU A 148 -7.83 6.97 -26.93
C LEU A 148 -7.56 8.48 -27.03
N ALA A 149 -7.33 8.99 -28.24
CA ALA A 149 -7.03 10.40 -28.50
C ALA A 149 -7.98 11.39 -27.77
N PRO A 150 -9.32 11.27 -27.85
CA PRO A 150 -10.23 12.20 -27.17
C PRO A 150 -10.17 12.09 -25.64
N PHE A 151 -9.80 10.92 -25.08
CA PHE A 151 -9.63 10.79 -23.63
C PHE A 151 -8.33 11.44 -23.16
N LEU A 152 -7.25 11.34 -23.94
CA LEU A 152 -6.01 12.03 -23.63
C LEU A 152 -6.19 13.54 -23.69
N GLU A 153 -6.88 14.06 -24.71
CA GLU A 153 -7.21 15.48 -24.80
C GLU A 153 -8.03 15.94 -23.59
N LYS A 154 -9.06 15.18 -23.18
CA LYS A 154 -9.84 15.49 -21.96
C LYS A 154 -8.97 15.51 -20.70
N VAL A 155 -8.05 14.56 -20.54
CA VAL A 155 -7.14 14.52 -19.39
C VAL A 155 -6.16 15.69 -19.41
N GLU A 156 -5.64 16.06 -20.58
CA GLU A 156 -4.74 17.21 -20.74
C GLU A 156 -5.45 18.55 -20.51
N THR A 157 -6.71 18.69 -20.95
CA THR A 157 -7.51 19.88 -20.61
C THR A 157 -7.78 19.96 -19.11
N LEU A 158 -8.06 18.84 -18.44
CA LEU A 158 -8.27 18.81 -17.00
C LEU A 158 -6.98 19.13 -16.22
N ASP A 159 -5.82 18.65 -16.68
CA ASP A 159 -4.53 18.97 -16.06
C ASP A 159 -4.22 20.47 -16.20
N LYS A 160 -4.44 21.07 -17.39
CA LYS A 160 -4.32 22.52 -17.59
C LYS A 160 -5.28 23.32 -16.70
N GLU A 161 -6.54 22.92 -16.63
CA GLU A 161 -7.55 23.59 -15.79
C GLU A 161 -7.24 23.47 -14.28
N PHE A 162 -6.61 22.37 -13.85
CA PHE A 162 -6.16 22.18 -12.48
C PHE A 162 -4.91 23.02 -12.16
N GLN A 163 -3.96 23.11 -13.08
CA GLN A 163 -2.78 23.96 -12.93
C GLN A 163 -3.15 25.45 -12.89
N GLU A 164 -4.12 25.87 -13.70
CA GLU A 164 -4.69 27.22 -13.72
C GLU A 164 -5.53 27.54 -12.47
N GLY A 165 -5.81 26.56 -11.60
CA GLY A 165 -6.57 26.77 -10.36
C GLY A 165 -8.05 27.06 -10.57
N LYS A 166 -8.59 26.76 -11.76
CA LYS A 166 -10.00 27.01 -12.10
C LYS A 166 -10.95 25.95 -11.56
N LYS A 167 -10.44 24.77 -11.16
CA LYS A 167 -11.25 23.66 -10.62
C LYS A 167 -10.80 23.27 -9.22
N ASP A 168 -11.78 23.05 -8.37
CA ASP A 168 -11.61 22.49 -7.03
C ASP A 168 -11.15 21.02 -7.13
N VAL A 169 -10.42 20.56 -6.11
CA VAL A 169 -9.87 19.20 -6.00
C VAL A 169 -10.97 18.15 -6.11
N ALA A 170 -12.13 18.39 -5.50
CA ALA A 170 -13.29 17.50 -5.58
C ALA A 170 -13.84 17.41 -7.01
N ALA A 171 -13.94 18.53 -7.72
CA ALA A 171 -14.42 18.57 -9.11
C ALA A 171 -13.46 17.85 -10.08
N CYS A 172 -12.14 17.96 -9.86
CA CYS A 172 -11.15 17.21 -10.63
C CYS A 172 -11.28 15.69 -10.42
N HIS A 173 -11.52 15.23 -9.19
CA HIS A 173 -11.75 13.80 -8.94
C HIS A 173 -13.05 13.27 -9.56
N GLU A 174 -14.11 14.07 -9.60
CA GLU A 174 -15.36 13.67 -10.28
C GLU A 174 -15.17 13.55 -11.79
N GLU A 175 -14.49 14.50 -12.42
CA GLU A 175 -14.21 14.46 -13.85
C GLU A 175 -13.26 13.29 -14.21
N MET A 176 -12.27 12.98 -13.37
CA MET A 176 -11.46 11.76 -13.53
C MET A 176 -12.33 10.49 -13.48
N LYS A 177 -13.25 10.40 -12.52
CA LYS A 177 -14.17 9.24 -12.41
C LYS A 177 -15.12 9.16 -13.61
N LYS A 178 -15.55 10.29 -14.18
CA LYS A 178 -16.35 10.32 -15.40
C LYS A 178 -15.53 9.79 -16.59
N ILE A 179 -14.28 10.22 -16.75
CA ILE A 179 -13.37 9.71 -17.78
C ILE A 179 -13.12 8.21 -17.60
N GLU A 180 -12.93 7.73 -16.37
CA GLU A 180 -12.78 6.29 -16.12
C GLU A 180 -14.03 5.49 -16.51
N ARG A 181 -15.23 5.98 -16.18
CA ARG A 181 -16.49 5.32 -16.57
C ARG A 181 -16.69 5.32 -18.09
N GLU A 182 -16.42 6.44 -18.74
CA GLU A 182 -16.49 6.54 -20.20
C GLU A 182 -15.47 5.60 -20.87
N SER A 183 -14.26 5.47 -20.30
CA SER A 183 -13.22 4.54 -20.79
C SER A 183 -13.58 3.06 -20.63
N GLN A 184 -14.47 2.74 -19.69
CA GLN A 184 -15.01 1.38 -19.52
C GLN A 184 -16.11 1.07 -20.52
N SER A 185 -16.90 2.09 -20.91
CA SER A 185 -17.96 1.95 -21.91
C SER A 185 -17.45 1.84 -23.36
N LYS A 186 -16.29 2.44 -23.66
CA LYS A 186 -15.68 2.35 -25.00
C LYS A 186 -14.71 1.17 -25.11
N GLU A 187 -14.66 0.59 -26.30
CA GLU A 187 -13.68 -0.45 -26.63
C GLU A 187 -12.29 0.20 -26.74
N LEU A 188 -11.54 0.09 -25.64
CA LEU A 188 -10.12 0.41 -25.57
C LEU A 188 -9.35 -0.88 -25.28
N GLY A 189 -8.24 -1.07 -25.99
CA GLY A 189 -7.30 -2.15 -25.74
C GLY A 189 -6.61 -2.05 -24.39
N PHE A 190 -5.88 -3.10 -24.00
CA PHE A 190 -5.18 -3.15 -22.72
C PHE A 190 -4.09 -2.08 -22.58
N ARG A 191 -3.38 -1.76 -23.67
CA ARG A 191 -2.29 -0.78 -23.67
C ARG A 191 -2.83 0.63 -23.51
N GLU A 192 -3.88 0.94 -24.23
CA GLU A 192 -4.57 2.23 -24.27
C GLU A 192 -5.25 2.50 -22.90
N LYS A 193 -5.89 1.48 -22.31
CA LYS A 193 -6.41 1.57 -20.93
C LYS A 193 -5.30 1.78 -19.90
N LYS A 194 -4.14 1.15 -20.07
CA LYS A 194 -2.99 1.34 -19.18
C LYS A 194 -2.42 2.75 -19.28
N GLU A 195 -2.31 3.29 -20.48
CA GLU A 195 -1.84 4.65 -20.73
C GLU A 195 -2.78 5.69 -20.12
N LEU A 196 -4.09 5.54 -20.32
CA LEU A 196 -5.09 6.42 -19.71
C LEU A 196 -5.01 6.39 -18.17
N LYS A 197 -4.91 5.19 -17.57
CA LYS A 197 -4.76 5.04 -16.11
C LYS A 197 -3.47 5.67 -15.59
N GLN A 198 -2.36 5.56 -16.32
CA GLN A 198 -1.11 6.19 -15.92
C GLN A 198 -1.21 7.72 -15.93
N ARG A 199 -1.84 8.31 -16.94
CA ARG A 199 -2.07 9.76 -17.01
C ARG A 199 -3.00 10.24 -15.90
N LEU A 200 -4.10 9.53 -15.64
CA LEU A 200 -5.00 9.84 -14.52
C LEU A 200 -4.30 9.73 -13.16
N PHE A 201 -3.43 8.72 -12.99
CA PHE A 201 -2.63 8.57 -11.77
C PHE A 201 -1.61 9.70 -11.58
N GLN A 202 -0.95 10.13 -12.67
CA GLN A 202 -0.04 11.28 -12.62
C GLN A 202 -0.77 12.55 -12.17
N MET A 203 -1.94 12.83 -12.76
CA MET A 203 -2.76 13.98 -12.37
C MET A 203 -3.22 13.86 -10.91
N LYS A 204 -3.66 12.68 -10.47
CA LYS A 204 -4.02 12.43 -9.07
C LYS A 204 -2.85 12.70 -8.12
N ARG A 205 -1.64 12.27 -8.48
CA ARG A 205 -0.44 12.52 -7.67
C ARG A 205 -0.13 14.00 -7.52
N VAL A 206 -0.33 14.82 -8.56
CA VAL A 206 -0.14 16.28 -8.49
C VAL A 206 -1.17 16.92 -7.56
N ILE A 207 -2.43 16.46 -7.62
CA ILE A 207 -3.50 16.90 -6.71
C ILE A 207 -3.16 16.58 -5.25
N ASP A 208 -2.81 15.31 -4.98
CA ASP A 208 -2.50 14.83 -3.63
C ASP A 208 -1.29 15.58 -3.04
N GLN A 209 -0.26 15.87 -3.86
CA GLN A 209 0.90 16.64 -3.42
C GLN A 209 0.58 18.10 -3.07
N ARG A 210 -0.41 18.72 -3.73
CA ARG A 210 -0.82 20.10 -3.43
C ARG A 210 -1.63 20.15 -2.13
N LEU A 211 -2.53 19.20 -1.93
CA LEU A 211 -3.26 19.03 -0.68
C LEU A 211 -2.32 18.78 0.52
N GLU A 212 -1.29 17.95 0.34
CA GLU A 212 -0.35 17.68 1.43
C GLU A 212 0.45 18.93 1.80
N LYS A 213 0.91 19.69 0.80
CA LYS A 213 1.60 20.97 1.05
C LYS A 213 0.72 21.99 1.78
N GLU A 214 -0.57 22.07 1.45
CA GLU A 214 -1.51 22.95 2.16
C GLU A 214 -1.73 22.49 3.61
N ARG A 215 -1.83 21.18 3.85
CA ARG A 215 -1.94 20.61 5.20
C ARG A 215 -0.68 20.85 6.03
N GLU A 216 0.49 20.62 5.45
CA GLU A 216 1.77 20.90 6.12
C GLU A 216 1.92 22.39 6.44
N ALA A 217 1.51 23.29 5.54
CA ALA A 217 1.54 24.72 5.77
C ALA A 217 0.59 25.13 6.92
N ALA A 218 -0.63 24.57 6.92
CA ALA A 218 -1.59 24.80 7.99
C ALA A 218 -1.08 24.27 9.35
N GLN A 219 -0.46 23.09 9.38
CA GLN A 219 0.14 22.53 10.58
C GLN A 219 1.32 23.37 11.07
N LYS A 220 2.22 23.80 10.19
CA LYS A 220 3.33 24.69 10.56
C LYS A 220 2.84 26.03 11.09
N GLN A 221 1.77 26.57 10.51
CA GLN A 221 1.16 27.81 11.00
C GLN A 221 0.51 27.61 12.38
N HIS A 222 -0.12 26.45 12.61
CA HIS A 222 -0.64 26.09 13.93
C HIS A 222 0.48 25.96 14.97
N GLN A 223 1.56 25.25 14.63
CA GLN A 223 2.72 25.08 15.51
C GLN A 223 3.39 26.42 15.83
N LEU A 224 3.64 27.28 14.83
CA LEU A 224 4.19 28.62 15.05
C LEU A 224 3.31 29.48 15.96
N ASN A 225 1.98 29.37 15.83
CA ASN A 225 1.05 30.08 16.69
C ASN A 225 1.06 29.53 18.12
N GLU A 226 1.25 28.22 18.29
CA GLU A 226 1.39 27.57 19.60
C GLU A 226 2.72 27.92 20.27
N GLU A 227 3.83 27.92 19.52
CA GLU A 227 5.15 28.34 20.00
C GLU A 227 5.14 29.80 20.47
N LYS A 228 4.58 30.72 19.66
CA LYS A 228 4.43 32.12 20.06
C LYS A 228 3.60 32.28 21.33
N ARG A 229 2.57 31.44 21.52
CA ARG A 229 1.76 31.45 22.75
C ARG A 229 2.57 30.96 23.95
N LYS A 230 3.32 29.87 23.80
CA LYS A 230 4.21 29.36 24.86
C LYS A 230 5.29 30.38 25.23
N GLU A 231 5.92 31.02 24.26
CA GLU A 231 6.90 32.07 24.53
C GLU A 231 6.30 33.26 25.29
N THR A 232 5.07 33.68 24.95
CA THR A 232 4.39 34.75 25.71
C THR A 232 4.04 34.30 27.12
N PHE A 233 3.73 33.01 27.31
CA PHE A 233 3.44 32.42 28.61
C PHE A 233 4.71 32.30 29.48
N ASP A 234 5.82 31.82 28.92
CA ASP A 234 7.09 31.68 29.64
C ASP A 234 7.66 33.04 30.06
N LYS A 235 7.56 34.05 29.19
CA LYS A 235 7.94 35.44 29.52
C LYS A 235 7.09 36.01 30.65
N PHE A 236 5.80 35.65 30.71
CA PHE A 236 4.93 36.05 31.80
C PHE A 236 5.33 35.34 33.11
N CYS A 237 5.62 34.04 33.06
CA CYS A 237 6.07 33.29 34.24
C CYS A 237 7.40 33.82 34.79
N GLN A 238 8.38 34.11 33.92
CA GLN A 238 9.66 34.71 34.32
C GLN A 238 9.49 36.08 34.99
N LYS A 239 8.59 36.93 34.46
CA LYS A 239 8.27 38.22 35.12
C LYS A 239 7.71 38.02 36.53
N VAL A 240 6.82 37.06 36.71
CA VAL A 240 6.21 36.79 38.02
C VAL A 240 7.24 36.22 39.00
N GLU A 241 8.12 35.32 38.55
CA GLU A 241 9.23 34.80 39.36
C GLU A 241 10.25 35.88 39.73
N GLU A 242 10.57 36.80 38.82
CA GLU A 242 11.43 37.95 39.11
C GLU A 242 10.83 38.88 40.17
N VAL A 243 9.52 39.13 40.10
CA VAL A 243 8.79 39.93 41.10
C VAL A 243 8.80 39.24 42.46
N ILE A 244 8.59 37.92 42.49
CA ILE A 244 8.70 37.09 43.70
C ILE A 244 10.11 37.15 44.31
N GLN A 245 11.17 37.30 43.50
CA GLN A 245 12.55 37.39 43.99
C GLN A 245 12.96 38.80 44.45
N LYS A 246 12.46 39.86 43.80
CA LYS A 246 12.90 41.24 44.07
C LYS A 246 12.31 41.86 45.33
N GLY A 247 11.19 41.36 45.87
CA GLY A 247 10.77 41.59 47.26
C GLY A 247 10.37 43.03 47.67
N GLU A 248 10.53 44.03 46.80
CA GLU A 248 10.20 45.44 47.02
C GLU A 248 8.91 45.83 46.25
N GLN A 249 7.97 46.51 46.92
CA GLN A 249 6.68 46.98 46.37
C GLN A 249 5.76 45.87 45.82
N LEU A 250 5.61 44.78 46.59
CA LEU A 250 4.85 43.60 46.17
C LEU A 250 3.35 43.87 45.93
N ASP A 251 2.72 44.82 46.63
CA ASP A 251 1.30 45.12 46.47
C ASP A 251 0.96 45.84 45.15
N GLU A 252 1.76 46.85 44.78
CA GLU A 252 1.56 47.58 43.52
C GLU A 252 1.86 46.68 42.31
N GLN A 253 2.85 45.79 42.43
CA GLN A 253 3.22 44.86 41.37
C GLN A 253 2.20 43.72 41.23
N LYS A 254 1.50 43.33 42.30
CA LYS A 254 0.40 42.37 42.27
C LYS A 254 -0.78 42.88 41.43
N GLU A 255 -1.20 44.14 41.61
CA GLU A 255 -2.30 44.70 40.82
C GLU A 255 -1.97 44.79 39.31
N VAL A 256 -0.72 45.13 38.98
CA VAL A 256 -0.26 45.17 37.58
C VAL A 256 -0.23 43.77 36.96
N LEU A 257 0.22 42.76 37.70
CA LEU A 257 0.24 41.38 37.24
C LEU A 257 -1.18 40.82 37.09
N GLU A 258 -2.13 41.12 38.00
CA GLU A 258 -3.53 40.68 37.86
C GLU A 258 -4.21 41.26 36.60
N GLN A 259 -3.88 42.51 36.24
CA GLN A 259 -4.35 43.12 35.00
C GLN A 259 -3.73 42.45 33.76
N GLU A 260 -2.43 42.14 33.78
CA GLU A 260 -1.77 41.42 32.68
C GLU A 260 -2.35 40.00 32.50
N VAL A 261 -2.67 39.28 33.59
CA VAL A 261 -3.33 37.95 33.53
C VAL A 261 -4.71 38.04 32.88
N GLY A 262 -5.48 39.09 33.15
CA GLY A 262 -6.80 39.31 32.54
C GLY A 262 -6.74 39.51 31.02
N THR A 263 -5.63 40.03 30.49
CA THR A 263 -5.45 40.26 29.05
C THR A 263 -4.95 39.03 28.29
N LEU A 264 -4.37 38.05 28.97
CA LEU A 264 -3.82 36.85 28.35
C LEU A 264 -4.91 35.78 28.12
N LYS A 265 -5.00 35.28 26.88
CA LYS A 265 -5.86 34.12 26.53
C LYS A 265 -5.18 32.82 26.96
N LEU A 266 -5.14 32.57 28.27
CA LEU A 266 -4.52 31.39 28.86
C LEU A 266 -5.41 30.14 28.75
N THR A 267 -4.78 28.99 28.48
CA THR A 267 -5.41 27.66 28.59
C THR A 267 -5.68 27.30 30.06
N LYS A 268 -6.51 26.28 30.31
CA LYS A 268 -6.92 25.89 31.68
C LYS A 268 -5.72 25.54 32.59
N THR A 269 -4.69 24.91 32.03
CA THR A 269 -3.46 24.54 32.75
C THR A 269 -2.56 25.73 33.01
N GLU A 270 -2.42 26.63 32.04
CA GLU A 270 -1.67 27.88 32.17
C GLU A 270 -2.30 28.82 33.23
N LYS A 271 -3.63 28.86 33.32
CA LYS A 271 -4.34 29.61 34.36
C LYS A 271 -4.04 29.07 35.76
N LEU A 272 -3.99 27.74 35.93
CA LEU A 272 -3.66 27.12 37.22
C LEU A 272 -2.22 27.44 37.63
N PHE A 273 -1.27 27.41 36.69
CA PHE A 273 0.13 27.75 36.98
C PHE A 273 0.31 29.23 37.35
N VAL A 274 -0.34 30.13 36.61
CA VAL A 274 -0.34 31.56 36.94
C VAL A 274 -1.00 31.81 38.30
N GLN A 275 -2.11 31.15 38.59
CA GLN A 275 -2.79 31.27 39.89
C GLN A 275 -1.90 30.78 41.04
N ARG A 276 -1.14 29.70 40.85
CA ARG A 276 -0.13 29.23 41.80
C ARG A 276 0.95 30.28 42.07
N LEU A 277 1.53 30.87 41.01
CA LEU A 277 2.55 31.90 41.16
C LEU A 277 2.00 33.15 41.86
N MET A 278 0.77 33.55 41.55
CA MET A 278 0.10 34.66 42.23
C MET A 278 -0.17 34.36 43.72
N ASN A 279 -0.45 33.09 44.08
CA ASN A 279 -0.63 32.71 45.48
C ASN A 279 0.69 32.66 46.25
N GLN A 280 1.79 32.25 45.62
CA GLN A 280 3.13 32.38 46.20
C GLN A 280 3.51 33.85 46.45
N LEU A 281 3.10 34.75 45.55
CA LEU A 281 3.26 36.19 45.75
C LEU A 281 2.44 36.68 46.95
N LYS A 282 1.16 36.28 47.05
CA LYS A 282 0.30 36.60 48.20
C LYS A 282 0.86 36.07 49.53
N GLU A 283 1.38 34.84 49.55
CA GLU A 283 2.03 34.24 50.72
C GLU A 283 3.22 35.08 51.20
N LYS A 284 4.07 35.51 50.27
CA LYS A 284 5.20 36.39 50.59
C LYS A 284 4.76 37.75 51.13
N ILE A 285 3.74 38.37 50.53
CA ILE A 285 3.15 39.62 51.01
C ILE A 285 2.67 39.45 52.46
N ILE A 286 1.87 38.42 52.73
CA ILE A 286 1.35 38.15 54.08
C ILE A 286 2.50 37.88 55.06
N SER A 287 3.51 37.10 54.67
CA SER A 287 4.66 36.83 55.54
C SER A 287 5.50 38.09 55.85
N GLN A 288 5.60 39.03 54.92
CA GLN A 288 6.26 40.33 55.15
C GLN A 288 5.44 41.20 56.10
N HIS A 289 4.10 41.23 55.95
CA HIS A 289 3.23 41.91 56.90
C HIS A 289 3.31 41.28 58.30
N GLU A 290 3.32 39.95 58.41
CA GLU A 290 3.51 39.24 59.69
C GLU A 290 4.86 39.55 60.34
N ALA A 291 5.96 39.52 59.59
CA ALA A 291 7.29 39.84 60.10
C ALA A 291 7.39 41.31 60.53
N ALA A 292 6.78 42.24 59.79
CA ALA A 292 6.72 43.65 60.17
C ALA A 292 5.88 43.89 61.43
N LEU A 293 4.78 43.14 61.60
CA LEU A 293 3.90 43.24 62.76
C LEU A 293 4.47 42.57 64.01
N LEU A 294 5.25 41.49 63.86
CA LEU A 294 5.98 40.84 64.95
C LEU A 294 7.15 41.68 65.50
N GLN A 295 7.62 42.68 64.77
CA GLN A 295 8.73 43.57 65.17
C GLN A 295 8.27 44.85 65.90
N LEU A 296 6.96 45.10 65.99
CA LEU A 296 6.42 46.30 66.66
C LEU A 296 6.31 46.12 68.19
N PRO A 297 6.63 47.14 69.01
CA PRO A 297 6.44 47.09 70.45
C PRO A 297 4.95 47.04 70.85
N ASP A 298 4.66 46.37 71.99
CA ASP A 298 3.33 46.12 72.54
C ASP A 298 2.53 47.39 72.92
N ASP A 299 1.95 48.08 71.94
CA ASP A 299 0.76 48.91 72.15
C ASP A 299 -0.48 48.02 71.99
N GLN A 300 -0.86 47.38 73.12
CA GLN A 300 -1.71 46.19 73.23
C GLN A 300 -3.11 46.28 72.59
N LYS A 301 -3.60 47.48 72.24
CA LYS A 301 -4.89 47.67 71.54
C LYS A 301 -4.73 47.73 70.02
N GLN A 302 -3.72 48.43 69.51
CA GLN A 302 -3.46 48.50 68.07
C GLN A 302 -2.90 47.17 67.56
N ALA A 303 -2.03 46.52 68.33
CA ALA A 303 -1.52 45.19 68.01
C ALA A 303 -2.64 44.14 67.98
N LEU A 304 -3.64 44.24 68.87
CA LEU A 304 -4.75 43.28 68.90
C LEU A 304 -5.71 43.47 67.72
N ASP A 305 -5.96 44.71 67.29
CA ASP A 305 -6.77 44.96 66.10
C ASP A 305 -6.01 44.61 64.80
N GLN A 306 -4.70 44.81 64.76
CA GLN A 306 -3.83 44.36 63.65
C GLN A 306 -3.71 42.82 63.57
N LEU A 307 -3.66 42.12 64.72
CA LEU A 307 -3.67 40.66 64.75
C LEU A 307 -5.04 40.09 64.36
N LYS A 308 -6.15 40.79 64.62
CA LYS A 308 -7.47 40.41 64.12
C LYS A 308 -7.56 40.60 62.60
N THR A 309 -7.06 41.70 62.06
CA THR A 309 -7.06 41.90 60.60
C THR A 309 -6.19 40.86 59.91
N LEU A 310 -5.03 40.51 60.47
CA LEU A 310 -4.20 39.40 59.97
C LEU A 310 -4.91 38.05 60.07
N LEU A 311 -5.66 37.80 61.15
CA LEU A 311 -6.43 36.57 61.30
C LEU A 311 -7.52 36.49 60.23
N ASP A 312 -8.24 37.58 59.98
CA ASP A 312 -9.27 37.65 58.94
C ASP A 312 -8.64 37.43 57.54
N GLU A 313 -7.51 38.08 57.25
CA GLU A 313 -6.76 37.89 56.00
C GLU A 313 -6.24 36.46 55.83
N LYS A 314 -5.75 35.82 56.90
CA LYS A 314 -5.34 34.41 56.89
C LYS A 314 -6.52 33.45 56.74
N GLN A 315 -7.67 33.75 57.34
CA GLN A 315 -8.88 32.96 57.20
C GLN A 315 -9.45 33.07 55.78
N GLU A 316 -9.42 34.25 55.17
CA GLU A 316 -9.76 34.44 53.75
C GLU A 316 -8.79 33.68 52.85
N TRP A 317 -7.48 33.73 53.15
CA TRP A 317 -6.48 33.00 52.39
C TRP A 317 -6.64 31.48 52.49
N ARG A 318 -6.97 30.97 53.68
CA ARG A 318 -7.34 29.56 53.89
C ARG A 318 -8.55 29.15 53.05
N GLN A 319 -9.59 29.98 52.97
CA GLN A 319 -10.76 29.70 52.15
C GLN A 319 -10.41 29.67 50.65
N GLN A 320 -9.53 30.55 50.20
CA GLN A 320 -9.02 30.55 48.82
C GLN A 320 -8.28 29.25 48.49
N ILE A 321 -7.30 28.85 49.32
CA ILE A 321 -6.53 27.61 49.11
C ILE A 321 -7.44 26.37 49.15
N LYS A 322 -8.39 26.33 50.08
CA LYS A 322 -9.38 25.24 50.15
C LYS A 322 -10.21 25.13 48.88
N SER A 323 -10.65 26.26 48.32
CA SER A 323 -11.41 26.30 47.07
C SER A 323 -10.58 25.80 45.86
N GLU A 324 -9.27 26.03 45.89
CA GLU A 324 -8.34 25.58 44.85
C GLU A 324 -8.02 24.09 44.97
N VAL A 325 -7.81 23.57 46.18
CA VAL A 325 -7.68 22.12 46.43
C VAL A 325 -8.93 21.39 45.93
N ASP A 326 -10.11 21.92 46.17
CA ASP A 326 -11.36 21.35 45.67
C ASP A 326 -11.47 21.41 44.13
N ALA A 327 -10.93 22.46 43.50
CA ALA A 327 -10.86 22.58 42.05
C ALA A 327 -9.87 21.57 41.44
N LEU A 328 -8.70 21.37 42.05
CA LEU A 328 -7.70 20.39 41.66
C LEU A 328 -8.21 18.95 41.83
N LYS A 329 -8.94 18.66 42.93
CA LYS A 329 -9.62 17.37 43.15
C LYS A 329 -10.64 17.06 42.05
N LYS A 330 -11.42 18.06 41.64
CA LYS A 330 -12.39 17.93 40.53
C LYS A 330 -11.70 17.71 39.18
N LEU A 331 -10.56 18.38 38.94
CA LEU A 331 -9.79 18.20 37.71
C LEU A 331 -9.18 16.79 37.64
N ASN A 332 -8.57 16.32 38.73
CA ASN A 332 -7.99 14.98 38.83
C ASN A 332 -9.04 13.86 38.67
N SER A 333 -10.29 14.14 39.02
CA SER A 333 -11.42 13.20 38.88
C SER A 333 -12.02 13.16 37.46
N GLY A 334 -11.60 14.04 36.55
CA GLY A 334 -12.09 14.06 35.16
C GLY A 334 -11.45 12.96 34.32
N SER A 335 -12.25 12.02 33.79
CA SER A 335 -11.76 10.78 33.15
C SER A 335 -11.11 10.93 31.75
N GLY A 336 -10.38 12.02 31.49
CA GLY A 336 -9.77 12.30 30.19
C GLY A 336 -8.37 12.94 30.26
N LEU A 337 -7.69 12.84 31.40
CA LEU A 337 -6.35 13.37 31.59
C LEU A 337 -5.29 12.32 31.25
N ASP A 338 -4.29 12.73 30.46
CA ASP A 338 -3.09 11.93 30.16
C ASP A 338 -2.36 11.58 31.49
N PHE A 339 -1.77 10.38 31.56
CA PHE A 339 -1.13 9.87 32.79
C PHE A 339 -0.08 10.83 33.39
N GLU A 340 0.74 11.46 32.56
CA GLU A 340 1.75 12.44 33.01
C GLU A 340 1.10 13.66 33.66
N LYS A 341 0.06 14.22 33.03
CA LYS A 341 -0.71 15.35 33.58
C LYS A 341 -1.45 14.98 34.86
N ALA A 342 -1.91 13.73 35.00
CA ALA A 342 -2.54 13.25 36.22
C ALA A 342 -1.54 13.12 37.38
N ILE A 343 -0.30 12.70 37.10
CA ILE A 343 0.78 12.65 38.10
C ILE A 343 1.16 14.08 38.54
N GLU A 344 1.31 15.02 37.61
CA GLU A 344 1.58 16.43 37.91
C GLU A 344 0.47 17.05 38.78
N ILE A 345 -0.81 16.85 38.43
CA ILE A 345 -1.94 17.36 39.22
C ILE A 345 -1.95 16.76 40.64
N ARG A 346 -1.57 15.48 40.79
CA ARG A 346 -1.52 14.84 42.10
C ARG A 346 -0.41 15.41 42.98
N GLN A 347 0.78 15.62 42.44
CA GLN A 347 1.88 16.26 43.18
C GLN A 347 1.49 17.69 43.61
N LEU A 348 0.82 18.44 42.73
CA LEU A 348 0.29 19.77 43.07
C LEU A 348 -0.75 19.74 44.18
N LEU A 349 -1.61 18.71 44.19
CA LEU A 349 -2.63 18.53 45.22
C LEU A 349 -1.99 18.24 46.58
N ASP A 350 -0.96 17.40 46.63
CA ASP A 350 -0.22 17.10 47.85
C ASP A 350 0.50 18.37 48.39
N GLU A 351 1.10 19.18 47.51
CA GLU A 351 1.74 20.45 47.89
C GLU A 351 0.76 21.48 48.47
N GLU A 352 -0.43 21.65 47.86
CA GLU A 352 -1.44 22.58 48.35
C GLU A 352 -2.14 22.06 49.63
N GLU A 353 -2.30 20.74 49.80
CA GLU A 353 -2.76 20.16 51.07
C GLU A 353 -1.75 20.40 52.21
N HIS A 354 -0.45 20.31 51.93
CA HIS A 354 0.59 20.67 52.90
C HIS A 354 0.55 22.15 53.30
N LYS A 355 0.33 23.07 52.35
CA LYS A 355 0.17 24.50 52.67
C LYS A 355 -1.07 24.79 53.49
N LEU A 356 -2.18 24.08 53.24
CA LEU A 356 -3.38 24.22 54.05
C LEU A 356 -3.10 23.85 55.52
N ILE A 357 -2.29 22.82 55.76
CA ILE A 357 -1.90 22.39 57.11
C ILE A 357 -1.03 23.47 57.78
N THR A 358 -0.02 24.02 57.10
CA THR A 358 0.85 25.05 57.69
C THR A 358 0.09 26.35 58.00
N ILE A 359 -0.92 26.69 57.21
CA ILE A 359 -1.80 27.84 57.48
C ILE A 359 -2.71 27.56 58.67
N ASP A 360 -3.26 26.36 58.79
CA ASP A 360 -4.08 25.97 59.94
C ASP A 360 -3.26 26.03 61.24
N GLU A 361 -1.98 25.64 61.21
CA GLU A 361 -1.03 25.81 62.33
C GLU A 361 -0.77 27.29 62.63
N ALA A 362 -0.49 28.12 61.63
CA ALA A 362 -0.26 29.56 61.82
C ALA A 362 -1.49 30.30 62.37
N ILE A 363 -2.69 29.94 61.91
CA ILE A 363 -3.96 30.47 62.44
C ILE A 363 -4.11 30.07 63.91
N ALA A 364 -3.82 28.82 64.27
CA ALA A 364 -3.88 28.36 65.65
C ALA A 364 -2.90 29.12 66.55
N ASP A 365 -1.69 29.42 66.07
CA ASP A 365 -0.70 30.21 66.80
C ASP A 365 -1.16 31.66 67.02
N ILE A 366 -1.76 32.30 66.00
CA ILE A 366 -2.33 33.65 66.10
C ILE A 366 -3.51 33.67 67.09
N GLU A 367 -4.41 32.69 67.02
CA GLU A 367 -5.53 32.55 67.95
C GLU A 367 -5.06 32.35 69.40
N GLN A 368 -4.03 31.52 69.60
CA GLN A 368 -3.40 31.35 70.91
C GLN A 368 -2.80 32.66 71.40
N ARG A 369 -2.11 33.42 70.55
CA ARG A 369 -1.55 34.74 70.91
C ARG A 369 -2.64 35.76 71.27
N ILE A 370 -3.73 35.81 70.51
CA ILE A 370 -4.89 36.65 70.83
C ILE A 370 -5.49 36.22 72.18
N SER A 371 -5.53 34.92 72.47
CA SER A 371 -6.06 34.40 73.74
C SER A 371 -5.17 34.76 74.94
N THR A 372 -3.85 34.71 74.80
CA THR A 372 -2.91 35.07 75.87
C THR A 372 -2.92 36.57 76.15
N ILE A 373 -3.03 37.41 75.12
CA ILE A 373 -3.20 38.87 75.28
C ILE A 373 -4.54 39.18 75.97
N LYS A 374 -5.62 38.47 75.62
CA LYS A 374 -6.93 38.62 76.29
C LYS A 374 -6.92 38.13 77.74
N GLN A 375 -6.15 37.09 78.06
CA GLN A 375 -6.01 36.55 79.43
C GLN A 375 -5.17 37.46 80.33
N ASN A 376 -4.11 38.08 79.81
CA ASN A 376 -3.30 39.08 80.53
C ASN A 376 -4.04 40.41 80.77
N HIS A 377 -5.27 40.56 80.26
CA HIS A 377 -6.14 41.73 80.40
C HIS A 377 -7.40 41.47 81.26
N ARG A 378 -7.54 40.26 81.83
CA ARG A 378 -8.46 39.97 82.94
C ARG A 378 -7.70 40.02 84.25
#